data_AF-A0A7V4FYP0-F1
#
_entry.id   AF-A0A7V4FYP0-F1
#
_cell.length_a   1.000
_cell.length_b   1.000
_cell.length_c   1.000
_cell.angle_alpha   90.00
_cell.angle_beta   90.00
_cell.angle_gamma   90.00
#
_symmetry.space_group_name_H-M   'P 1'
#
loop_
_entity.id
_entity.type
_entity.pdbx_description
1 polymer ?
#
loop_
_entity_poly.entity_id
_entity_poly.type
_entity_poly.pdbx_seq_one_letter_code
_entity_poly.pdbx_strand_id
1 'polypeptide(L)'
;MVPVDDRDGGYDYPPRVRFQIPMHDGEAYRRAADFLVVWRTEARRAFDWFLGDNDLGVPLYDAATGGCRDGLMADRVNRNQGAESTLAYLLAAVELRLAEDPLAADPAAVIGACAVAAVVMVAFVVRHHPHHHRVAHR
;
A
#
# COMPACT_ATOMS: atom_id res chain seq x y z
N MET A 1 0.80 -14.95 -2.09
CA MET A 1 0.98 -15.95 -3.17
C MET A 1 -0.40 -16.36 -3.65
N VAL A 2 -0.67 -16.17 -4.95
CA VAL A 2 -1.92 -16.61 -5.61
C VAL A 2 -1.51 -17.72 -6.57
N PRO A 3 -1.78 -19.00 -6.26
CA PRO A 3 -1.42 -20.10 -7.14
C PRO A 3 -2.22 -20.07 -8.44
N VAL A 4 -1.58 -20.55 -9.51
CA VAL A 4 -2.22 -20.83 -10.80
C VAL A 4 -2.39 -22.34 -10.89
N ASP A 5 -3.62 -22.79 -11.02
CA ASP A 5 -3.99 -24.20 -10.95
C ASP A 5 -4.15 -24.79 -12.34
N ASP A 6 -3.35 -25.80 -12.68
CA ASP A 6 -3.39 -26.49 -13.98
C ASP A 6 -4.55 -27.48 -14.14
N ARG A 7 -5.32 -27.73 -13.07
CA ARG A 7 -6.42 -28.69 -13.02
C ARG A 7 -7.75 -28.05 -12.68
N ASP A 8 -8.81 -28.54 -13.32
CA ASP A 8 -10.18 -28.19 -12.94
C ASP A 8 -10.45 -28.62 -11.49
N GLY A 9 -10.81 -27.64 -10.65
CA GLY A 9 -11.09 -27.84 -9.22
C GLY A 9 -9.97 -27.44 -8.25
N GLY A 10 -8.78 -27.04 -8.74
CA GLY A 10 -7.70 -26.49 -7.89
C GLY A 10 -7.05 -27.51 -6.95
N TYR A 11 -5.97 -27.15 -6.24
CA TYR A 11 -5.35 -28.01 -5.21
C TYR A 11 -5.95 -27.77 -3.81
N ASP A 12 -5.80 -28.77 -2.93
CA ASP A 12 -6.17 -28.62 -1.51
C ASP A 12 -5.12 -27.76 -0.79
N TYR A 13 -5.27 -26.45 -0.94
CA TYR A 13 -4.38 -25.48 -0.34
C TYR A 13 -4.76 -25.19 1.12
N PRO A 14 -3.76 -24.89 1.98
CA PRO A 14 -4.03 -24.45 3.34
C PRO A 14 -4.86 -23.16 3.36
N PRO A 15 -5.65 -22.88 4.42
CA PRO A 15 -6.62 -21.77 4.49
C PRO A 15 -6.06 -20.36 4.28
N ARG A 16 -4.73 -20.20 4.28
CA ARG A 16 -4.03 -18.97 3.94
C ARG A 16 -4.14 -18.59 2.45
N VAL A 17 -4.44 -19.54 1.58
CA VAL A 17 -4.64 -19.29 0.15
C VAL A 17 -6.09 -18.88 -0.07
N ARG A 18 -6.33 -17.57 -0.22
CA ARG A 18 -7.68 -17.00 -0.38
C ARG A 18 -8.11 -16.80 -1.84
N PHE A 19 -7.18 -16.92 -2.78
CA PHE A 19 -7.42 -16.71 -4.20
C PHE A 19 -6.67 -17.76 -5.00
N GLN A 20 -7.33 -18.34 -6.00
CA GLN A 20 -6.84 -19.37 -6.91
C GLN A 20 -7.18 -18.93 -8.34
N ILE A 21 -6.26 -19.12 -9.29
CA ILE A 21 -6.46 -18.75 -10.70
C ILE A 21 -6.42 -20.04 -11.54
N PRO A 22 -7.54 -20.50 -12.10
CA PRO A 22 -7.53 -21.64 -13.02
C PRO A 22 -6.70 -21.33 -14.26
N MET A 23 -5.86 -22.28 -14.66
CA MET A 23 -5.11 -22.25 -15.90
C MET A 23 -6.10 -22.29 -17.07
N HIS A 24 -5.83 -21.49 -18.10
CA HIS A 24 -6.68 -21.31 -19.29
C HIS A 24 -8.03 -20.57 -19.08
N ASP A 25 -8.31 -20.02 -17.90
CA ASP A 25 -9.47 -19.12 -17.70
C ASP A 25 -9.06 -17.65 -17.94
N GLY A 26 -9.35 -17.15 -19.15
CA GLY A 26 -9.09 -15.76 -19.53
C GLY A 26 -9.79 -14.72 -18.64
N GLU A 27 -10.96 -15.03 -18.08
CA GLU A 27 -11.66 -14.13 -17.17
C GLU A 27 -10.97 -14.10 -15.79
N ALA A 28 -10.48 -15.24 -15.30
CA ALA A 28 -9.69 -15.30 -14.08
C ALA A 28 -8.39 -14.48 -14.20
N TYR A 29 -7.69 -14.57 -15.33
CA TYR A 29 -6.52 -13.72 -15.58
C TYR A 29 -6.87 -12.24 -15.62
N ARG A 30 -7.99 -11.87 -16.24
CA ARG A 30 -8.45 -10.48 -16.28
C ARG A 30 -8.78 -9.96 -14.88
N ARG A 31 -9.49 -10.74 -14.05
CA ARG A 31 -9.77 -10.36 -12.65
C ARG A 31 -8.49 -10.21 -11.83
N ALA A 32 -7.51 -11.10 -12.04
CA ALA A 32 -6.21 -11.00 -11.38
C ALA A 32 -5.43 -9.75 -11.82
N ALA A 33 -5.46 -9.42 -13.11
CA ALA A 33 -4.86 -8.21 -13.64
C ALA A 33 -5.56 -6.95 -13.09
N ASP A 34 -6.89 -6.91 -13.11
CA ASP A 34 -7.70 -5.82 -12.55
C ASP A 34 -7.37 -5.60 -11.06
N PHE A 35 -7.26 -6.70 -10.30
CA PHE A 35 -6.81 -6.66 -8.91
C PHE A 35 -5.42 -6.02 -8.78
N LEU A 36 -4.42 -6.51 -9.53
CA LEU A 36 -3.05 -5.97 -9.48
C LEU A 36 -2.98 -4.48 -9.85
N VAL A 37 -3.77 -4.04 -10.83
CA VAL A 37 -3.85 -2.63 -11.23
C VAL A 37 -4.36 -1.77 -10.08
N VAL A 38 -5.46 -2.17 -9.43
CA VAL A 38 -6.02 -1.43 -8.29
C VAL A 38 -5.00 -1.30 -7.16
N TRP A 39 -4.33 -2.39 -6.79
CA TRP A 39 -3.33 -2.34 -5.72
C TRP A 39 -2.12 -1.48 -6.05
N ARG A 40 -1.68 -1.47 -7.31
CA ARG A 40 -0.62 -0.56 -7.76
C ARG A 40 -1.06 0.90 -7.62
N THR A 41 -2.29 1.22 -7.99
CA THR A 41 -2.83 2.59 -7.85
C THR A 41 -2.91 2.99 -6.37
N GLU A 42 -3.39 2.13 -5.49
CA GLU A 42 -3.47 2.44 -4.05
C GLU A 42 -2.08 2.54 -3.40
N ALA A 43 -1.12 1.70 -3.80
CA ALA A 43 0.27 1.79 -3.34
C ALA A 43 0.91 3.13 -3.75
N ARG A 44 0.68 3.58 -5.00
CA ARG A 44 1.13 4.89 -5.46
C ARG A 44 0.51 6.02 -4.63
N ARG A 45 -0.81 5.99 -4.41
CA ARG A 45 -1.50 7.01 -3.59
C ARG A 45 -0.95 7.07 -2.17
N ALA A 46 -0.71 5.92 -1.55
CA ALA A 46 -0.11 5.86 -0.22
C ALA A 46 1.31 6.44 -0.19
N PHE A 47 2.09 6.27 -1.27
CA PHE A 47 3.41 6.88 -1.39
C PHE A 47 3.34 8.39 -1.63
N ASP A 48 2.44 8.85 -2.50
CA ASP A 48 2.24 10.28 -2.78
C ASP A 48 1.83 11.04 -1.53
N TRP A 49 1.13 10.39 -0.59
CA TRP A 49 0.82 10.94 0.73
C TRP A 49 2.07 11.36 1.52
N PHE A 50 3.18 10.59 1.46
CA PHE A 50 4.46 10.98 2.08
C PHE A 50 5.09 12.20 1.40
N LEU A 51 4.79 12.42 0.12
CA LEU A 51 5.32 13.51 -0.69
C LEU A 51 4.47 14.79 -0.60
N GLY A 52 3.30 14.71 0.02
CA GLY A 52 2.43 15.87 0.24
C GLY A 52 1.01 15.73 -0.30
N ASP A 53 0.64 14.62 -0.96
CA ASP A 53 -0.76 14.35 -1.34
C ASP A 53 -1.56 13.87 -0.13
N ASN A 54 -1.64 14.73 0.87
CA ASN A 54 -2.25 14.51 2.16
C ASN A 54 -3.09 15.71 2.60
N ASP A 55 -3.83 15.57 3.69
CA ASP A 55 -4.79 16.58 4.16
C ASP A 55 -4.20 17.98 4.37
N LEU A 56 -2.89 18.07 4.61
CA LEU A 56 -2.18 19.32 4.86
C LEU A 56 -1.35 19.81 3.67
N GLY A 57 -1.23 19.03 2.59
CA GLY A 57 -0.47 19.42 1.40
C GLY A 57 1.05 19.50 1.64
N VAL A 58 1.58 18.80 2.65
CA VAL A 58 2.97 18.96 3.12
C VAL A 58 3.72 17.63 3.13
N PRO A 59 4.97 17.58 2.64
CA PRO A 59 5.74 16.34 2.64
C PRO A 59 6.12 15.92 4.06
N LEU A 60 6.08 14.61 4.30
CA LEU A 60 6.59 13.98 5.52
C LEU A 60 8.04 13.56 5.39
N TYR A 61 8.48 13.21 4.19
CA TYR A 61 9.87 12.92 3.88
C TYR A 61 10.64 14.22 3.58
N ASP A 62 11.81 14.36 4.20
CA ASP A 62 12.73 15.46 3.97
C ASP A 62 13.97 14.94 3.22
N ALA A 63 14.07 15.29 1.94
CA ALA A 63 15.18 14.85 1.08
C ALA A 63 16.54 15.44 1.50
N ALA A 64 16.57 16.56 2.23
CA ALA A 64 17.83 17.17 2.66
C ALA A 64 18.44 16.42 3.85
N THR A 65 17.60 15.86 4.72
CA THR A 65 18.04 15.11 5.91
C THR A 65 17.96 13.60 5.73
N GLY A 66 17.17 13.12 4.76
CA GLY A 66 16.83 11.71 4.57
C GLY A 66 15.83 11.17 5.61
N GLY A 67 15.29 12.02 6.48
CA GLY A 67 14.37 11.64 7.54
C GLY A 67 12.91 11.65 7.07
N CYS A 68 12.09 10.76 7.64
CA CYS A 68 10.64 10.80 7.46
C CYS A 68 9.94 11.04 8.80
N ARG A 69 8.97 11.95 8.78
CA ARG A 69 8.11 12.22 9.94
C ARG A 69 7.06 11.13 10.11
N ASP A 70 6.67 10.86 11.35
CA ASP A 70 5.81 9.72 11.68
C ASP A 70 4.37 9.84 11.15
N GLY A 71 3.91 11.06 10.86
CA GLY A 71 2.53 11.26 10.41
C GLY A 71 2.05 12.70 10.49
N LEU A 72 0.74 12.86 10.36
CA LEU A 72 0.03 14.12 10.54
C LEU A 72 -0.69 14.15 11.88
N MET A 73 -0.73 15.33 12.48
CA MET A 73 -1.71 15.74 13.48
C MET A 73 -2.84 16.51 12.79
N ALA A 74 -3.90 16.86 13.51
CA ALA A 74 -5.08 17.53 12.96
C ALA A 74 -4.78 18.82 12.17
N ASP A 75 -3.73 19.54 12.55
CA ASP A 75 -3.39 20.87 12.02
C ASP A 75 -1.92 21.01 11.58
N ARG A 76 -1.09 19.98 11.78
CA ARG A 76 0.36 20.06 11.56
C ARG A 76 1.00 18.70 11.33
N VAL A 77 2.22 18.69 10.79
CA VAL A 77 3.02 17.46 10.70
C VAL A 77 3.59 17.08 12.07
N ASN A 78 3.67 15.79 12.37
CA ASN A 78 4.43 15.30 13.50
C ASN A 78 5.90 15.70 13.36
N ARG A 79 6.48 16.29 14.42
CA ARG A 79 7.90 16.67 14.42
C ARG A 79 8.81 15.50 14.73
N ASN A 80 8.27 14.41 15.27
CA ASN A 80 9.02 13.19 15.49
C ASN A 80 9.43 12.58 14.16
N GLN A 81 10.68 12.17 14.07
CA GLN A 81 11.27 11.49 12.92
C GLN A 81 11.79 10.14 13.42
N GLY A 82 10.93 9.12 13.34
CA GLY A 82 11.29 7.76 13.70
C GLY A 82 12.16 7.07 12.65
N ALA A 83 12.92 6.06 13.09
CA ALA A 83 13.58 5.14 12.17
C ALA A 83 12.55 4.34 11.37
N GLU A 84 11.41 4.01 11.98
CA GLU A 84 10.34 3.21 11.37
C GLU A 84 9.67 3.92 10.19
N SER A 85 9.31 5.21 10.34
CA SER A 85 8.74 6.03 9.27
C SER A 85 9.72 6.21 8.12
N THR A 86 11.01 6.39 8.43
CA THR A 86 12.06 6.51 7.43
C THR A 86 12.21 5.21 6.65
N LEU A 87 12.23 4.06 7.34
CA LEU A 87 12.29 2.77 6.69
C LEU A 87 11.03 2.49 5.85
N ALA A 88 9.84 2.87 6.33
CA ALA A 88 8.59 2.72 5.59
C ALA A 88 8.62 3.50 4.27
N TYR A 89 9.08 4.76 4.30
CA TYR A 89 9.26 5.56 3.08
C TYR A 89 10.26 4.92 2.11
N LEU A 90 11.44 4.52 2.60
CA LEU A 90 12.49 3.96 1.75
C LEU A 90 12.09 2.63 1.13
N LEU A 91 11.44 1.75 1.89
CA LEU A 91 10.89 0.50 1.36
C LEU A 91 9.84 0.78 0.29
N ALA A 92 8.90 1.70 0.53
CA ALA A 92 7.90 2.07 -0.47
C ALA A 92 8.54 2.66 -1.75
N ALA A 93 9.57 3.50 -1.61
CA ALA A 93 10.29 4.08 -2.74
C ALA A 93 10.99 3.01 -3.60
N VAL A 94 11.66 2.04 -2.96
CA VAL A 94 12.33 0.93 -3.67
C VAL A 94 11.30 0.03 -4.35
N GLU A 95 10.23 -0.37 -3.67
CA GLU A 95 9.21 -1.25 -4.24
C GLU A 95 8.50 -0.60 -5.44
N LEU A 96 8.14 0.68 -5.34
CA LEU A 96 7.54 1.40 -6.47
C LEU A 96 8.52 1.53 -7.64
N ARG A 97 9.80 1.78 -7.36
CA ARG A 97 10.83 1.84 -8.40
C ARG A 97 10.98 0.50 -9.12
N LEU A 98 10.98 -0.60 -8.39
CA LEU A 98 11.05 -1.95 -8.95
C LEU A 98 9.78 -2.28 -9.75
N ALA A 99 8.60 -1.87 -9.28
CA ALA A 99 7.34 -2.10 -9.99
C ALA A 99 7.21 -1.28 -11.29
N GLU A 100 7.95 -0.17 -11.41
CA GLU A 100 8.03 0.67 -12.61
C GLU A 100 9.12 0.22 -13.58
N ASP A 101 10.07 -0.61 -13.14
CA ASP A 101 11.15 -1.11 -14.00
C ASP A 101 10.57 -2.10 -15.03
N PRO A 102 10.60 -1.78 -16.34
CA PRO A 102 10.09 -2.67 -17.37
C PRO A 102 10.88 -3.99 -17.48
N LEU A 103 12.06 -4.08 -16.85
CA LEU A 103 12.90 -5.28 -16.81
C LEU A 103 12.69 -6.11 -15.53
N ALA A 104 11.98 -5.60 -14.52
CA ALA A 104 11.60 -6.35 -13.33
C ALA A 104 10.43 -7.30 -13.64
N ALA A 105 10.69 -8.30 -14.49
CA ALA A 105 9.73 -9.28 -14.98
C ALA A 105 9.36 -10.36 -13.92
N ASP A 106 9.38 -10.04 -12.63
CA ASP A 106 8.98 -10.97 -11.57
C ASP A 106 7.59 -10.59 -10.98
N PRO A 107 6.53 -11.38 -11.24
CA PRO A 107 5.23 -11.24 -10.60
C PRO A 107 5.28 -11.25 -9.07
N ALA A 108 6.31 -11.87 -8.45
CA ALA A 108 6.50 -11.89 -7.01
C ALA A 108 6.95 -10.53 -6.44
N ALA A 109 7.69 -9.73 -7.22
CA ALA A 109 8.08 -8.36 -6.84
C ALA A 109 6.85 -7.44 -6.75
N VAL A 110 5.87 -7.63 -7.65
CA VAL A 110 4.61 -6.88 -7.64
C VAL A 110 3.71 -7.28 -6.44
N ILE A 111 3.79 -8.53 -5.99
CA ILE A 111 3.09 -8.99 -4.78
C ILE A 111 3.78 -8.45 -3.51
N GLY A 112 5.10 -8.22 -3.54
CA GLY A 112 5.86 -7.53 -2.48
C GLY A 112 5.36 -6.10 -2.22
N ALA A 113 5.04 -5.36 -3.28
CA ALA A 113 4.43 -4.04 -3.20
C ALA A 113 3.07 -4.02 -2.46
N CYS A 114 2.30 -5.12 -2.49
CA CYS A 114 1.06 -5.24 -1.70
C CYS A 114 1.32 -5.38 -0.18
N ALA A 115 2.47 -5.93 0.22
CA ALA A 115 2.84 -6.07 1.63
C ALA A 115 3.36 -4.75 2.23
N VAL A 116 3.98 -3.89 1.44
CA VAL A 116 4.44 -2.57 1.90
C VAL A 116 3.27 -1.61 2.16
N ALA A 117 2.18 -1.71 1.40
CA ALA A 117 0.93 -1.00 1.72
C ALA A 117 0.38 -1.38 3.11
N ALA A 118 0.55 -2.64 3.54
CA ALA A 118 0.15 -3.09 4.86
C ALA A 118 1.06 -2.57 5.99
N VAL A 119 2.34 -2.28 5.70
CA VAL A 119 3.27 -1.65 6.67
C VAL A 119 3.00 -0.14 6.77
N VAL A 120 2.63 0.53 5.66
CA VAL A 120 2.27 1.96 5.65
C VAL A 120 0.92 2.21 6.35
N MET A 121 0.01 1.24 6.39
CA MET A 121 -1.24 1.32 7.14
C MET A 121 -1.06 1.46 8.67
N VAL A 122 0.14 1.25 9.21
CA VAL A 122 0.45 1.58 10.61
C VAL A 122 0.37 3.09 10.86
N ALA A 123 0.60 3.92 9.84
CA ALA A 123 0.39 5.37 9.91
C ALA A 123 -1.10 5.79 9.86
N PHE A 124 -2.01 4.89 9.44
CA PHE A 124 -3.45 5.16 9.34
C PHE A 124 -4.18 5.16 10.69
N VAL A 125 -3.54 4.68 11.77
CA VAL A 125 -4.12 4.57 13.12
C VAL A 125 -4.45 5.92 13.78
N VAL A 126 -4.05 7.07 13.21
CA VAL A 126 -4.35 8.38 13.81
C VAL A 126 -5.75 8.93 13.44
N ARG A 127 -6.53 8.31 12.52
CA ARG A 127 -7.79 8.92 12.04
C ARG A 127 -9.10 8.15 12.24
N HIS A 128 -9.22 7.26 13.24
CA HIS A 128 -10.51 6.65 13.60
C HIS A 128 -10.94 6.89 15.05
N HIS A 129 -10.97 8.15 15.47
CA HIS A 129 -11.87 8.60 16.55
C HIS A 129 -12.63 9.87 16.14
N PRO A 130 -13.84 9.74 15.55
CA PRO A 130 -14.79 10.84 15.56
C PRO A 130 -15.41 10.91 16.96
N HIS A 131 -14.96 11.84 17.79
CA HIS A 131 -15.75 12.26 18.94
C HIS A 131 -17.05 12.90 18.41
N HIS A 132 -18.17 12.23 18.67
CA HIS A 132 -19.51 12.80 18.55
C HIS A 132 -19.59 14.08 19.38
N HIS A 133 -19.78 15.23 18.75
CA HIS A 133 -20.59 16.33 19.29
C HIS A 133 -21.06 17.23 18.14
N ARG A 134 -22.22 16.90 17.57
CA ARG A 134 -23.05 17.92 16.90
C ARG A 134 -23.76 18.70 18.00
N VAL A 135 -23.31 19.94 18.21
CA VAL A 135 -24.13 20.95 18.88
C VAL A 135 -25.31 21.24 17.96
N ALA A 136 -26.52 20.91 18.43
CA ALA A 136 -27.75 21.29 17.77
C ALA A 136 -27.92 22.81 17.86
N HIS A 137 -27.91 23.48 16.71
CA HIS A 137 -28.51 24.79 16.56
C HIS A 137 -29.68 24.67 15.59
N ARG A 138 -30.90 24.63 16.16
CA ARG A 138 -32.09 25.35 15.71
C ARG A 138 -33.19 25.19 16.74
#